data_AF-C7GJE5-F1
#
_entry.id   AF-C7GJE5-F1
#
_cell.length_a   1.000
_cell.length_b   1.000
_cell.length_c   1.000
_cell.angle_alpha   90.00
_cell.angle_beta   90.00
_cell.angle_gamma   90.00
#
_symmetry.space_group_name_H-M   'P 1'
#
loop_
_entity.id
_entity.type
_entity.pdbx_description
1 polymer ?
#
loop_
_entity_poly.entity_id
_entity_poly.type
_entity_poly.pdbx_seq_one_letter_code
_entity_poly.pdbx_strand_id
1 'polypeptide(L)'
;MSVILVSAGYDHTIRFWEALTGVCSRTIQHSDSQVNRLEITNDKKLLATAGHQNVRLYDIRTTNPNPVASFEGHRGNVTSVSFQQDNRWMVTSSEDGTIKVWDVRSPSIPRNYKHNAPVNEVVIHPNQGELISCDRDGNIRIWDLGENQCTHQLTPEDDTSLQSLSMASDGSMLAAANTKGNCYVWEMPNHTDASHLKPVTKFRAHSTYITRILLSSDVKHLATCSADHTARVWSIDDDFKLETTLDGHQRWVWDCAFSADSAYLVTASSDHYVRLWDLSTREIVRQYGGHHKGAVCVALNDV
;
A
#
# COMPACT_ATOMS: atom_id res chain seq x y z
N MET A 1 6.83 23.25 3.22
CA MET A 1 6.17 21.93 3.19
C MET A 1 5.91 21.60 1.74
N SER A 2 6.71 20.73 1.14
CA SER A 2 6.50 20.28 -0.24
C SER A 2 5.66 19.01 -0.20
N VAL A 3 4.57 19.00 -0.96
CA VAL A 3 3.84 17.77 -1.30
C VAL A 3 4.76 16.94 -2.19
N ILE A 4 4.95 15.68 -1.85
CA ILE A 4 5.76 14.76 -2.64
C ILE A 4 4.81 13.73 -3.23
N LEU A 5 4.68 13.74 -4.55
CA LEU A 5 3.95 12.73 -5.29
C LEU A 5 4.93 11.95 -6.16
N VAL A 6 4.96 10.64 -6.00
CA VAL A 6 5.84 9.74 -6.75
C VAL A 6 5.02 8.63 -7.36
N SER A 7 5.31 8.28 -8.61
CA SER A 7 4.75 7.09 -9.25
C SER A 7 5.83 6.26 -9.92
N ALA A 8 5.58 4.96 -10.02
CA ALA A 8 6.42 4.06 -10.76
C ALA A 8 5.58 3.01 -11.49
N GLY A 9 6.17 2.38 -12.49
CA GLY A 9 5.47 1.40 -13.31
C GLY A 9 6.41 0.45 -14.04
N TYR A 10 5.85 -0.21 -15.05
CA TYR A 10 6.58 -1.19 -15.88
C TYR A 10 7.56 -0.56 -16.88
N ASP A 11 7.62 0.77 -16.95
CA ASP A 11 8.58 1.48 -17.79
C ASP A 11 9.96 1.64 -17.15
N HIS A 12 10.19 1.00 -16.00
CA HIS A 12 11.46 1.04 -15.27
C HIS A 12 11.84 2.47 -14.85
N THR A 13 10.86 3.36 -14.70
CA THR A 13 11.09 4.73 -14.22
C THR A 13 10.29 5.02 -12.97
N ILE A 14 10.90 5.81 -12.09
CA ILE A 14 10.25 6.42 -10.93
C ILE A 14 10.16 7.91 -11.24
N ARG A 15 8.95 8.45 -11.25
CA ARG A 15 8.68 9.85 -11.60
C ARG A 15 8.19 10.61 -10.39
N PHE A 16 8.80 11.75 -10.14
CA PHE A 16 8.35 12.73 -9.15
C PHE A 16 7.49 13.76 -9.86
N TRP A 17 6.37 14.07 -9.24
CA TRP A 17 5.38 14.99 -9.75
C TRP A 17 5.18 16.13 -8.78
N GLU A 18 4.97 17.31 -9.32
CA GLU A 18 4.41 18.41 -8.56
C GLU A 18 2.87 18.30 -8.64
N ALA A 19 2.24 18.05 -7.48
CA ALA A 19 0.84 17.65 -7.42
C ALA A 19 -0.14 18.66 -8.06
N LEU A 20 0.12 19.96 -7.95
CA LEU A 20 -0.80 20.98 -8.47
C LEU A 20 -0.57 21.30 -9.95
N THR A 21 0.68 21.25 -10.42
CA THR A 21 1.04 21.63 -11.79
C THR A 21 0.94 20.45 -12.75
N GLY A 22 1.08 19.22 -12.25
CA GLY A 22 1.11 18.02 -13.08
C GLY A 22 2.46 17.80 -13.78
N VAL A 23 3.45 18.63 -13.50
CA VAL A 23 4.75 18.57 -14.17
C VAL A 23 5.62 17.50 -13.50
N CYS A 24 6.27 16.68 -14.33
CA CYS A 24 7.28 15.75 -13.85
C CYS A 24 8.56 16.53 -13.51
N SER A 25 8.88 16.61 -12.22
CA SER A 25 10.04 17.36 -11.71
C SER A 25 11.34 16.58 -11.86
N ARG A 26 11.29 15.26 -11.63
CA ARG A 26 12.45 14.36 -11.65
C ARG A 26 12.03 12.98 -12.14
N THR A 27 12.92 12.34 -12.89
CA THR A 27 12.79 10.93 -13.26
C THR A 27 14.04 10.18 -12.83
N ILE A 28 13.87 9.08 -12.10
CA ILE A 28 14.94 8.14 -11.73
C ILE A 28 14.77 6.88 -12.56
N GLN A 29 15.87 6.36 -13.09
CA GLN A 29 15.88 5.08 -13.81
C GLN A 29 16.04 3.93 -12.82
N HIS A 30 15.12 2.97 -12.91
CA HIS A 30 15.11 1.73 -12.15
C HIS A 30 15.22 0.55 -13.13
N SER A 31 16.33 0.49 -13.85
CA SER A 31 16.54 -0.42 -15.01
C SER A 31 16.39 -1.91 -14.68
N ASP A 32 16.71 -2.29 -13.46
CA ASP A 32 16.96 -3.71 -13.14
C ASP A 32 15.69 -4.50 -12.90
N SER A 33 14.58 -3.82 -12.59
CA SER A 33 13.28 -4.45 -12.33
C SER A 33 12.14 -3.44 -12.47
N GLN A 34 10.92 -3.95 -12.63
CA GLN A 34 9.71 -3.17 -12.35
C GLN A 34 9.60 -2.86 -10.85
N VAL A 35 8.84 -1.81 -10.52
CA VAL A 35 8.56 -1.41 -9.13
C VAL A 35 7.16 -1.86 -8.76
N ASN A 36 7.05 -2.74 -7.76
CA ASN A 36 5.78 -3.29 -7.29
C ASN A 36 5.13 -2.40 -6.23
N ARG A 37 5.94 -1.80 -5.35
CA ARG A 37 5.47 -0.93 -4.25
C ARG A 37 6.39 0.28 -4.10
N LEU A 38 5.78 1.43 -3.81
CA LEU A 38 6.46 2.65 -3.40
C LEU A 38 5.97 3.06 -2.01
N GLU A 39 6.89 3.52 -1.17
CA GLU A 39 6.56 4.11 0.12
C GLU A 39 7.55 5.22 0.46
N ILE A 40 7.04 6.33 0.97
CA ILE A 40 7.85 7.49 1.39
C ILE A 40 7.97 7.44 2.91
N THR A 41 9.17 7.68 3.44
CA THR A 41 9.36 7.78 4.89
C THR A 41 8.61 8.96 5.48
N ASN A 42 8.18 8.84 6.74
CA ASN A 42 7.41 9.89 7.42
C ASN A 42 8.16 11.24 7.48
N ASP A 43 9.50 11.21 7.48
CA ASP A 43 10.35 12.41 7.50
C ASP A 43 10.64 13.01 6.11
N LYS A 44 10.04 12.45 5.06
CA LYS A 44 10.18 12.87 3.66
C LYS A 44 11.63 12.87 3.15
N LYS A 45 12.51 12.06 3.76
CA LYS A 45 13.92 11.95 3.33
C LYS A 45 14.14 10.83 2.33
N LEU A 46 13.54 9.67 2.56
CA LEU A 46 13.81 8.47 1.79
C LEU A 46 12.53 7.98 1.11
N LEU A 47 12.73 7.40 -0.08
CA LEU A 47 11.72 6.68 -0.84
C LEU A 47 12.17 5.23 -0.94
N ALA A 48 11.36 4.29 -0.45
CA ALA A 48 11.54 2.87 -0.72
C ALA A 48 10.87 2.46 -2.02
N THR A 49 11.58 1.68 -2.82
CA THR A 49 11.05 1.01 -4.00
C THR A 49 11.24 -0.50 -3.85
N ALA A 50 10.15 -1.24 -3.80
CA ALA A 50 10.19 -2.69 -3.87
C ALA A 50 10.20 -3.15 -5.33
N GLY A 51 11.19 -3.97 -5.69
CA GLY A 51 11.29 -4.59 -7.00
C GLY A 51 11.34 -6.11 -6.93
N HIS A 52 12.04 -6.70 -7.90
CA HIS A 52 12.34 -8.12 -7.95
C HIS A 52 13.51 -8.44 -7.01
N GLN A 53 13.24 -9.14 -5.90
CA GLN A 53 14.20 -9.60 -4.87
C GLN A 53 14.91 -8.52 -4.03
N ASN A 54 14.88 -7.26 -4.46
CA ASN A 54 15.51 -6.16 -3.76
C ASN A 54 14.53 -5.05 -3.37
N VAL A 55 14.90 -4.34 -2.31
CA VAL A 55 14.32 -3.04 -1.97
C VAL A 55 15.42 -2.00 -2.05
N ARG A 56 15.16 -0.92 -2.77
CA ARG A 56 16.11 0.19 -2.91
C ARG A 56 15.58 1.42 -2.20
N LEU A 57 16.45 2.14 -1.52
CA LEU A 57 16.15 3.43 -0.93
C LEU A 57 16.77 4.54 -1.76
N TYR A 58 15.96 5.52 -2.14
CA TYR A 58 16.40 6.73 -2.83
C TYR A 58 16.22 7.93 -1.90
N ASP A 59 17.18 8.84 -1.93
CA ASP A 59 17.01 10.12 -1.25
C ASP A 59 16.14 11.04 -2.11
N ILE A 60 15.09 11.56 -1.49
CA ILE A 60 14.12 12.44 -2.15
C ILE A 60 14.69 13.85 -2.29
N ARG A 61 15.53 14.29 -1.36
CA ARG A 61 16.07 15.67 -1.32
C ARG A 61 17.21 15.87 -2.30
N THR A 62 17.98 14.83 -2.59
CA THR A 62 19.07 14.90 -3.55
C THR A 62 18.60 14.49 -4.95
N THR A 63 19.15 15.12 -5.99
CA THR A 63 18.86 14.78 -7.39
C THR A 63 19.63 13.55 -7.87
N ASN A 64 20.34 12.86 -6.97
CA ASN A 64 21.14 11.69 -7.32
C ASN A 64 20.21 10.55 -7.79
N PRO A 65 20.41 9.99 -8.99
CA PRO A 65 19.61 8.86 -9.46
C PRO A 65 19.99 7.54 -8.78
N ASN A 66 21.12 7.46 -8.09
CA ASN A 66 21.58 6.22 -7.48
C ASN A 66 20.89 5.95 -6.13
N PRO A 67 20.62 4.68 -5.79
CA PRO A 67 20.09 4.31 -4.50
C PRO A 67 21.11 4.56 -3.39
N VAL A 68 20.64 5.05 -2.24
CA VAL A 68 21.42 5.25 -1.01
C VAL A 68 21.74 3.90 -0.36
N ALA A 69 20.78 2.98 -0.38
CA ALA A 69 20.90 1.65 0.18
C ALA A 69 20.14 0.63 -0.68
N SER A 70 20.65 -0.60 -0.73
CA SER A 70 20.01 -1.75 -1.37
C SER A 70 19.88 -2.86 -0.34
N PHE A 71 18.68 -3.42 -0.23
CA PHE A 71 18.33 -4.50 0.69
C PHE A 71 18.05 -5.74 -0.13
N GLU A 72 18.95 -6.71 -0.05
CA GLU A 72 18.88 -7.97 -0.79
C GLU A 72 18.78 -9.12 0.20
N GLY A 73 17.83 -10.03 -0.06
CA GLY A 73 17.62 -11.19 0.82
C GLY A 73 16.31 -11.92 0.61
N HIS A 74 15.36 -11.31 -0.11
CA HIS A 74 14.20 -12.02 -0.65
C HIS A 74 14.57 -12.83 -1.88
N ARG A 75 13.87 -13.95 -2.09
CA ARG A 75 14.06 -14.84 -3.25
C ARG A 75 13.04 -14.62 -4.36
N GLY A 76 11.97 -13.88 -4.09
CA GLY A 76 10.91 -13.54 -5.04
C GLY A 76 10.67 -12.04 -5.14
N ASN A 77 9.59 -11.66 -5.80
CA ASN A 77 9.17 -10.25 -5.85
C ASN A 77 8.83 -9.75 -4.45
N VAL A 78 9.26 -8.54 -4.13
CA VAL A 78 8.81 -7.83 -2.94
C VAL A 78 7.46 -7.20 -3.28
N THR A 79 6.43 -7.56 -2.52
CA THR A 79 5.02 -7.24 -2.81
C THR A 79 4.56 -5.98 -2.08
N SER A 80 5.03 -5.78 -0.85
CA SER A 80 4.76 -4.58 -0.06
C SER A 80 5.95 -4.18 0.80
N VAL A 81 5.97 -2.89 1.17
CA VAL A 81 6.91 -2.25 2.08
C VAL A 81 6.09 -1.41 3.03
N SER A 82 6.45 -1.43 4.31
CA SER A 82 5.91 -0.56 5.34
C SER A 82 7.04 -0.01 6.23
N PHE A 83 7.08 1.29 6.47
CA PHE A 83 8.04 1.93 7.38
C PHE A 83 7.49 2.08 8.80
N GLN A 84 8.37 1.91 9.79
CA GLN A 84 8.07 2.33 11.16
C GLN A 84 7.92 3.86 11.22
N GLN A 85 7.08 4.37 12.13
CA GLN A 85 6.90 5.81 12.37
C GLN A 85 8.24 6.56 12.63
N ASP A 86 9.19 5.94 13.32
CA ASP A 86 10.53 6.46 13.60
C ASP A 86 11.52 6.32 12.43
N ASN A 87 11.14 5.63 11.35
CA ASN A 87 11.98 5.26 10.21
C ASN A 87 13.27 4.48 10.57
N ARG A 88 13.27 3.77 11.71
CA ARG A 88 14.44 2.99 12.17
C ARG A 88 14.50 1.63 11.53
N TRP A 89 13.35 1.00 11.35
CA TRP A 89 13.20 -0.27 10.64
C TRP A 89 12.09 -0.17 9.61
N MET A 90 12.14 -1.08 8.64
CA MET A 90 11.12 -1.27 7.63
C MET A 90 10.74 -2.75 7.55
N VAL A 91 9.55 -3.03 7.08
CA VAL A 91 9.02 -4.37 6.91
C VAL A 91 8.71 -4.59 5.46
N THR A 92 9.09 -5.74 4.94
CA THR A 92 8.85 -6.11 3.56
C THR A 92 8.18 -7.47 3.50
N SER A 93 7.19 -7.62 2.62
CA SER A 93 6.59 -8.90 2.27
C SER A 93 7.04 -9.34 0.89
N SER A 94 7.12 -10.64 0.66
CA SER A 94 7.52 -11.17 -0.64
C SER A 94 6.72 -12.40 -1.05
N GLU A 95 6.68 -12.62 -2.37
CA GLU A 95 6.17 -13.84 -2.98
C GLU A 95 6.94 -15.11 -2.57
N ASP A 96 8.14 -14.97 -1.99
CA ASP A 96 8.89 -16.10 -1.43
C ASP A 96 8.28 -16.69 -0.14
N GLY A 97 7.15 -16.13 0.32
CA GLY A 97 6.47 -16.55 1.53
C GLY A 97 7.16 -16.07 2.80
N THR A 98 7.99 -15.04 2.73
CA THR A 98 8.64 -14.47 3.91
C THR A 98 8.30 -13.01 4.11
N ILE A 99 8.27 -12.62 5.38
CA ILE A 99 8.24 -11.23 5.83
C ILE A 99 9.55 -10.96 6.52
N LYS A 100 10.25 -9.91 6.09
CA LYS A 100 11.53 -9.52 6.68
C LYS A 100 11.38 -8.15 7.31
N VAL A 101 11.90 -8.03 8.51
CA VAL A 101 12.12 -6.74 9.17
C VAL A 101 13.57 -6.38 8.96
N TRP A 102 13.83 -5.17 8.49
CA TRP A 102 15.16 -4.64 8.17
C TRP A 102 15.46 -3.43 9.03
N ASP A 103 16.70 -3.26 9.48
CA ASP A 103 17.15 -1.96 9.99
C ASP A 103 17.41 -1.03 8.80
N VAL A 104 16.88 0.19 8.80
CA VAL A 104 17.04 1.12 7.68
C VAL A 104 18.48 1.62 7.57
N ARG A 105 19.21 1.70 8.69
CA ARG A 105 20.59 2.22 8.74
C ARG A 105 21.63 1.17 8.39
N SER A 106 21.27 -0.11 8.50
CA SER A 106 22.15 -1.23 8.21
C SER A 106 21.31 -2.34 7.60
N PRO A 107 21.64 -2.90 6.42
CA PRO A 107 20.86 -3.93 5.75
C PRO A 107 20.96 -5.31 6.44
N SER A 108 20.86 -5.33 7.77
CA SER A 108 20.68 -6.52 8.57
C SER A 108 19.19 -6.88 8.62
N ILE A 109 18.92 -8.18 8.70
CA ILE A 109 17.57 -8.72 8.83
C ILE A 109 17.42 -9.18 10.29
N PRO A 110 17.03 -8.30 11.23
CA PRO A 110 16.82 -8.70 12.62
C PRO A 110 15.76 -9.80 12.77
N ARG A 111 14.75 -9.83 11.90
CA ARG A 111 13.62 -10.78 12.00
C ARG A 111 13.16 -11.26 10.64
N ASN A 112 12.77 -12.53 10.59
CA ASN A 112 12.30 -13.19 9.39
C ASN A 112 11.15 -14.14 9.75
N TYR A 113 9.93 -13.76 9.36
CA TYR A 113 8.73 -14.55 9.57
C TYR A 113 8.42 -15.35 8.30
N LYS A 114 8.11 -16.64 8.47
CA LYS A 114 7.81 -17.53 7.36
C LYS A 114 6.31 -17.80 7.31
N HIS A 115 5.77 -17.68 6.10
CA HIS A 115 4.45 -18.12 5.69
C HIS A 115 4.56 -19.40 4.86
N ASN A 116 3.46 -20.13 4.75
CA ASN A 116 3.38 -21.32 3.91
C ASN A 116 3.05 -20.99 2.45
N ALA A 117 2.62 -19.76 2.19
CA ALA A 117 2.21 -19.25 0.88
C ALA A 117 2.81 -17.87 0.61
N PRO A 118 2.82 -17.41 -0.66
CA PRO A 118 3.25 -16.06 -1.04
C PRO A 118 2.50 -14.99 -0.24
N VAL A 119 3.24 -14.03 0.33
CA VAL A 119 2.66 -12.91 1.09
C VAL A 119 2.41 -11.75 0.15
N ASN A 120 1.17 -11.29 0.04
CA ASN A 120 0.80 -10.22 -0.89
C ASN A 120 0.94 -8.83 -0.26
N GLU A 121 0.63 -8.68 1.03
CA GLU A 121 0.80 -7.40 1.71
C GLU A 121 1.14 -7.56 3.20
N VAL A 122 1.86 -6.57 3.73
CA VAL A 122 2.16 -6.40 5.14
C VAL A 122 1.93 -4.95 5.55
N VAL A 123 1.36 -4.76 6.72
CA VAL A 123 1.12 -3.44 7.34
C VAL A 123 1.59 -3.46 8.78
N ILE A 124 2.14 -2.34 9.25
CA ILE A 124 2.53 -2.15 10.65
C ILE A 124 1.32 -1.59 11.41
N HIS A 125 0.99 -2.19 12.56
CA HIS A 125 -0.06 -1.64 13.41
C HIS A 125 0.41 -0.31 14.04
N PRO A 126 -0.47 0.69 14.23
CA PRO A 126 -0.09 1.99 14.81
C PRO A 126 0.61 1.92 16.17
N ASN A 127 0.36 0.87 16.97
CA ASN A 127 1.09 0.60 18.22
C ASN A 127 2.61 0.34 18.03
N GLN A 128 3.08 0.16 16.79
CA GLN A 128 4.47 -0.16 16.42
C GLN A 128 5.00 -1.49 17.02
N GLY A 129 4.12 -2.28 17.63
CA GLY A 129 4.42 -3.55 18.29
C GLY A 129 3.88 -4.76 17.53
N GLU A 130 2.94 -4.58 16.61
CA GLU A 130 2.36 -5.69 15.84
C GLU A 130 2.50 -5.46 14.34
N LEU A 131 2.62 -6.57 13.60
CA LEU A 131 2.56 -6.60 12.15
C LEU A 131 1.38 -7.44 11.70
N ILE A 132 0.67 -6.98 10.68
CA ILE A 132 -0.42 -7.73 10.08
C ILE A 132 -0.06 -8.02 8.64
N SER A 133 -0.31 -9.26 8.21
CA SER A 133 0.08 -9.74 6.89
C SER A 133 -1.02 -10.57 6.27
N CYS A 134 -1.13 -10.52 4.94
CA CYS A 134 -2.04 -11.37 4.17
C CYS A 134 -1.28 -12.24 3.19
N ASP A 135 -1.72 -13.48 3.08
CA ASP A 135 -1.17 -14.45 2.14
C ASP A 135 -2.12 -14.76 0.97
N ARG A 136 -1.57 -15.49 0.00
CA ARG A 136 -2.31 -15.95 -1.18
C ARG A 136 -3.28 -17.10 -0.87
N ASP A 137 -3.12 -17.78 0.27
CA ASP A 137 -4.05 -18.84 0.72
C ASP A 137 -5.30 -18.26 1.39
N GLY A 138 -5.32 -16.94 1.66
CA GLY A 138 -6.44 -16.24 2.26
C GLY A 138 -6.32 -16.02 3.77
N ASN A 139 -5.18 -16.37 4.37
CA ASN A 139 -4.95 -16.12 5.79
C ASN A 139 -4.45 -14.70 6.02
N ILE A 140 -4.99 -14.10 7.08
CA ILE A 140 -4.46 -12.91 7.73
C ILE A 140 -3.72 -13.38 8.98
N ARG A 141 -2.47 -12.98 9.14
CA ARG A 141 -1.65 -13.28 10.31
C ARG A 141 -1.22 -12.02 11.02
N ILE A 142 -1.39 -12.01 12.33
CA ILE A 142 -0.87 -10.99 13.24
C ILE A 142 0.39 -11.54 13.89
N TRP A 143 1.46 -10.76 13.83
CA TRP A 143 2.75 -11.07 14.40
C TRP A 143 3.05 -10.06 15.49
N ASP A 144 3.33 -10.54 16.69
CA ASP A 144 3.82 -9.67 17.75
C ASP A 144 5.35 -9.51 17.61
N LEU A 145 5.79 -8.25 17.59
CA LEU A 145 7.19 -7.88 17.58
C LEU A 145 7.83 -8.05 18.97
N GLY A 146 7.08 -8.07 20.08
CA GLY A 146 7.63 -8.38 21.40
C GLY A 146 8.07 -9.85 21.48
N GLU A 147 7.12 -10.76 21.25
CA GLU A 147 7.31 -12.20 21.37
C GLU A 147 7.94 -12.87 20.14
N ASN A 148 8.00 -12.15 19.01
CA ASN A 148 8.51 -12.63 17.73
C ASN A 148 7.80 -13.90 17.22
N GLN A 149 6.49 -13.98 17.43
CA GLN A 149 5.64 -15.12 17.05
C GLN A 149 4.34 -14.67 16.40
N CYS A 150 3.70 -15.59 15.68
CA CYS A 150 2.36 -15.40 15.16
C CYS A 150 1.37 -15.56 16.32
N THR A 151 0.71 -14.48 16.71
CA THR A 151 -0.28 -14.49 17.81
C THR A 151 -1.63 -14.97 17.30
N HIS A 152 -2.06 -14.48 16.13
CA HIS A 152 -3.36 -14.81 15.56
C HIS A 152 -3.27 -15.12 14.08
N GLN A 153 -4.07 -16.11 13.67
CA GLN A 153 -4.35 -16.41 12.27
C GLN A 153 -5.86 -16.38 12.07
N LEU A 154 -6.31 -15.65 11.05
CA LEU A 154 -7.71 -15.51 10.67
C LEU A 154 -7.87 -15.81 9.18
N THR A 155 -8.88 -16.59 8.83
CA THR A 155 -9.22 -16.89 7.43
C THR A 155 -10.64 -16.37 7.18
N PRO A 156 -10.81 -15.25 6.44
CA PRO A 156 -12.13 -14.67 6.18
C PRO A 156 -13.02 -15.54 5.31
N GLU A 157 -12.42 -16.17 4.30
CA GLU A 157 -13.10 -17.02 3.33
C GLU A 157 -12.09 -18.03 2.77
N ASP A 158 -12.48 -19.30 2.79
CA ASP A 158 -11.66 -20.38 2.27
C ASP A 158 -11.50 -20.28 0.74
N ASP A 159 -10.35 -20.72 0.24
CA ASP A 159 -10.05 -20.81 -1.19
C ASP A 159 -10.12 -19.46 -1.94
N THR A 160 -9.75 -18.36 -1.24
CA THR A 160 -9.62 -17.05 -1.86
C THR A 160 -8.33 -16.36 -1.46
N SER A 161 -7.57 -15.91 -2.46
CA SER A 161 -6.38 -15.10 -2.18
C SER A 161 -6.78 -13.70 -1.72
N LEU A 162 -6.19 -13.28 -0.60
CA LEU A 162 -6.20 -11.89 -0.17
C LEU A 162 -5.13 -11.12 -0.93
N GLN A 163 -5.48 -9.98 -1.51
CA GLN A 163 -4.59 -9.19 -2.35
C GLN A 163 -4.00 -8.00 -1.60
N SER A 164 -4.80 -7.37 -0.74
CA SER A 164 -4.39 -6.12 -0.09
C SER A 164 -4.95 -6.02 1.33
N LEU A 165 -4.21 -5.33 2.19
CA LEU A 165 -4.54 -4.99 3.57
C LEU A 165 -4.35 -3.49 3.79
N SER A 166 -5.21 -2.90 4.61
CA SER A 166 -5.05 -1.55 5.14
C SER A 166 -5.45 -1.51 6.60
N MET A 167 -4.71 -0.76 7.40
CA MET A 167 -4.99 -0.50 8.80
C MET A 167 -5.35 0.98 8.98
N ALA A 168 -6.29 1.27 9.87
CA ALA A 168 -6.64 2.64 10.24
C ALA A 168 -5.49 3.30 11.03
N SER A 169 -5.34 4.62 10.89
CA SER A 169 -4.27 5.39 11.56
C SER A 169 -4.38 5.37 13.09
N ASP A 170 -5.59 5.17 13.63
CA ASP A 170 -5.89 5.04 15.06
C ASP A 170 -5.76 3.59 15.59
N GLY A 171 -5.60 2.61 14.70
CA GLY A 171 -5.53 1.18 15.01
C GLY A 171 -6.89 0.54 15.28
N SER A 172 -8.00 1.23 15.07
CA SER A 172 -9.34 0.72 15.40
C SER A 172 -9.90 -0.25 14.36
N MET A 173 -9.46 -0.17 13.11
CA MET A 173 -10.01 -0.96 12.00
C MET A 173 -8.94 -1.55 11.09
N LEU A 174 -9.15 -2.82 10.74
CA LEU A 174 -8.41 -3.53 9.69
C LEU A 174 -9.36 -3.79 8.51
N ALA A 175 -8.91 -3.48 7.30
CA ALA A 175 -9.61 -3.82 6.07
C ALA A 175 -8.75 -4.74 5.19
N ALA A 176 -9.36 -5.76 4.61
CA ALA A 176 -8.72 -6.65 3.65
C ALA A 176 -9.58 -6.81 2.40
N ALA A 177 -8.92 -7.07 1.27
CA ALA A 177 -9.59 -7.32 0.00
C ALA A 177 -9.09 -8.60 -0.66
N ASN A 178 -9.98 -9.28 -1.40
CA ASN A 178 -9.67 -10.53 -2.07
C ASN A 178 -9.73 -10.45 -3.61
N THR A 179 -9.35 -11.55 -4.25
CA THR A 179 -9.42 -11.72 -5.72
C THR A 179 -10.84 -11.86 -6.28
N LYS A 180 -11.85 -12.14 -5.45
CA LYS A 180 -13.25 -12.24 -5.90
C LYS A 180 -14.00 -10.89 -5.87
N GLY A 181 -13.36 -9.82 -5.39
CA GLY A 181 -13.96 -8.49 -5.29
C GLY A 181 -14.70 -8.22 -3.98
N ASN A 182 -14.49 -9.06 -2.96
CA ASN A 182 -15.02 -8.85 -1.62
C ASN A 182 -14.03 -8.05 -0.77
N CYS A 183 -14.59 -7.16 0.04
CA CYS A 183 -13.90 -6.50 1.14
C CYS A 183 -14.39 -7.08 2.46
N TYR A 184 -13.46 -7.23 3.39
CA TYR A 184 -13.71 -7.68 4.75
C TYR A 184 -13.15 -6.61 5.68
N VAL A 185 -13.94 -6.24 6.69
CA VAL A 185 -13.53 -5.24 7.67
C VAL A 185 -13.68 -5.82 9.07
N TRP A 186 -12.65 -5.60 9.88
CA TRP A 186 -12.63 -6.00 11.28
C TRP A 186 -12.34 -4.80 12.16
N GLU A 187 -12.97 -4.80 13.32
CA GLU A 187 -12.66 -3.89 14.41
C GLU A 187 -11.58 -4.54 15.29
N MET A 188 -10.55 -3.76 15.59
CA MET A 188 -9.47 -4.09 16.51
C MET A 188 -9.67 -3.30 17.79
N PRO A 189 -10.08 -3.95 18.91
CA PRO A 189 -10.19 -3.27 20.18
C PRO A 189 -8.80 -2.84 20.64
N ASN A 190 -8.66 -1.54 20.91
CA ASN A 190 -7.40 -0.91 21.29
C ASN A 190 -7.06 -1.16 22.77
N HIS A 191 -7.13 -2.39 23.29
CA HIS A 191 -6.68 -2.69 24.66
C HIS A 191 -6.15 -4.12 24.85
N THR A 192 -5.16 -4.18 25.73
CA THR A 192 -4.20 -5.22 26.09
C THR A 192 -4.72 -6.62 26.45
N ASP A 193 -6.02 -6.86 26.45
CA ASP A 193 -6.60 -8.14 26.82
C ASP A 193 -7.58 -8.62 25.75
N ALA A 194 -7.14 -9.65 25.02
CA ALA A 194 -7.87 -10.41 24.01
C ALA A 194 -8.14 -9.67 22.67
N SER A 195 -7.06 -9.63 21.89
CA SER A 195 -6.93 -9.74 20.44
C SER A 195 -7.94 -10.66 19.73
N HIS A 196 -9.22 -10.31 19.82
CA HIS A 196 -10.25 -10.83 18.92
C HIS A 196 -10.60 -9.73 17.91
N LEU A 197 -10.09 -9.91 16.69
CA LEU A 197 -10.61 -9.27 15.49
C LEU A 197 -12.12 -9.51 15.43
N LYS A 198 -12.92 -8.47 15.65
CA LYS A 198 -14.38 -8.57 15.51
C LYS A 198 -14.73 -8.29 14.06
N PRO A 199 -15.28 -9.27 13.31
CA PRO A 199 -15.73 -9.01 11.95
C PRO A 199 -16.90 -8.01 12.01
N VAL A 200 -16.75 -6.86 11.35
CA VAL A 200 -17.78 -5.82 11.29
C VAL A 200 -18.66 -6.06 10.08
N THR A 201 -18.05 -6.02 8.88
CA THR A 201 -18.78 -6.15 7.63
C THR A 201 -18.03 -7.01 6.63
N LYS A 202 -18.82 -7.65 5.76
CA LYS A 202 -18.38 -8.29 4.53
C LYS A 202 -19.29 -7.79 3.43
N PHE A 203 -18.71 -7.19 2.40
CA PHE A 203 -19.48 -6.73 1.24
C PHE A 203 -18.70 -6.93 -0.05
N ARG A 204 -19.44 -7.04 -1.16
CA ARG A 204 -18.84 -7.15 -2.50
C ARG A 204 -18.63 -5.76 -3.05
N ALA A 205 -17.39 -5.27 -2.98
CA ALA A 205 -17.03 -3.95 -3.46
C ALA A 205 -16.97 -3.88 -4.99
N HIS A 206 -16.44 -4.93 -5.64
CA HIS A 206 -16.24 -4.97 -7.09
C HIS A 206 -16.70 -6.31 -7.68
N SER A 207 -16.95 -6.34 -9.00
CA SER A 207 -17.31 -7.57 -9.71
C SER A 207 -16.10 -8.46 -9.99
N THR A 208 -14.92 -7.85 -10.13
CA THR A 208 -13.62 -8.46 -10.41
C THR A 208 -12.67 -8.33 -9.21
N TYR A 209 -11.42 -8.79 -9.36
CA TYR A 209 -10.43 -8.73 -8.29
C TYR A 209 -10.09 -7.31 -7.87
N ILE A 210 -9.91 -7.13 -6.57
CA ILE A 210 -9.43 -5.88 -5.97
C ILE A 210 -7.91 -5.95 -5.93
N THR A 211 -7.27 -4.90 -6.42
CA THR A 211 -5.81 -4.76 -6.43
C THR A 211 -5.31 -4.06 -5.18
N ARG A 212 -6.08 -3.09 -4.68
CA ARG A 212 -5.71 -2.23 -3.55
C ARG A 212 -6.90 -1.91 -2.68
N ILE A 213 -6.68 -1.90 -1.37
CA ILE A 213 -7.56 -1.29 -0.38
C ILE A 213 -6.76 -0.30 0.46
N LEU A 214 -7.36 0.84 0.78
CA LEU A 214 -6.72 1.88 1.59
C LEU A 214 -7.77 2.58 2.45
N LEU A 215 -7.49 2.72 3.74
CA LEU A 215 -8.27 3.56 4.66
C LEU A 215 -7.74 5.00 4.62
N SER A 216 -8.64 5.96 4.73
CA SER A 216 -8.28 7.38 4.81
C SER A 216 -7.61 7.72 6.14
N SER A 217 -6.81 8.79 6.17
CA SER A 217 -6.08 9.19 7.37
C SER A 217 -6.99 9.62 8.53
N ASP A 218 -8.19 10.10 8.20
CA ASP A 218 -9.27 10.46 9.13
C ASP A 218 -10.24 9.31 9.46
N VAL A 219 -10.03 8.11 8.90
CA VAL A 219 -10.83 6.89 9.14
C VAL A 219 -12.32 7.06 8.79
N LYS A 220 -12.65 7.98 7.88
CA LYS A 220 -14.02 8.18 7.38
C LYS A 220 -14.29 7.52 6.04
N HIS A 221 -13.26 7.35 5.23
CA HIS A 221 -13.37 6.83 3.88
C HIS A 221 -12.51 5.59 3.70
N LEU A 222 -13.02 4.64 2.92
CA LEU A 222 -12.31 3.48 2.45
C LEU A 222 -12.24 3.55 0.93
N ALA A 223 -11.04 3.49 0.34
CA ALA A 223 -10.86 3.41 -1.10
C ALA A 223 -10.55 1.97 -1.52
N THR A 224 -11.19 1.50 -2.59
CA THR A 224 -10.94 0.21 -3.21
C THR A 224 -10.62 0.40 -4.69
N CYS A 225 -9.53 -0.20 -5.16
CA CYS A 225 -9.14 -0.19 -6.57
C CYS A 225 -9.30 -1.58 -7.17
N SER A 226 -9.77 -1.65 -8.41
CA SER A 226 -10.04 -2.94 -9.05
C SER A 226 -9.62 -3.00 -10.51
N ALA A 227 -9.58 -4.23 -10.98
CA ALA A 227 -9.43 -4.62 -12.38
C ALA A 227 -10.65 -4.33 -13.25
N ASP A 228 -11.78 -3.93 -12.68
CA ASP A 228 -12.95 -3.47 -13.43
C ASP A 228 -12.80 -2.05 -13.96
N HIS A 229 -11.59 -1.48 -13.81
CA HIS A 229 -11.21 -0.14 -14.25
C HIS A 229 -11.84 0.97 -13.39
N THR A 230 -12.40 0.62 -12.23
CA THR A 230 -12.96 1.59 -11.30
C THR A 230 -12.16 1.64 -10.01
N ALA A 231 -12.10 2.83 -9.42
CA ALA A 231 -11.82 2.99 -8.00
C ALA A 231 -13.12 3.43 -7.31
N ARG A 232 -13.45 2.83 -6.18
CA ARG A 232 -14.66 3.13 -5.42
C ARG A 232 -14.28 3.64 -4.04
N VAL A 233 -15.03 4.61 -3.54
CA VAL A 233 -14.87 5.15 -2.18
C VAL A 233 -16.14 4.89 -1.39
N TRP A 234 -15.94 4.38 -0.19
CA TRP A 234 -17.00 3.94 0.72
C TRP A 234 -16.92 4.77 2.01
N SER A 235 -18.08 5.20 2.52
CA SER A 235 -18.18 5.88 3.82
C SER A 235 -18.18 4.86 4.94
N ILE A 236 -17.29 5.02 5.90
CA ILE A 236 -17.19 4.16 7.09
C ILE A 236 -18.32 4.50 8.07
N ASP A 237 -18.63 5.80 8.24
CA ASP A 237 -19.69 6.28 9.14
C ASP A 237 -21.09 5.81 8.71
N ASP A 238 -21.32 5.67 7.40
CA ASP A 238 -22.60 5.24 6.82
C ASP A 238 -22.67 3.72 6.55
N ASP A 239 -22.02 2.90 7.38
CA ASP A 239 -22.03 1.42 7.28
C ASP A 239 -21.48 0.90 5.94
N PHE A 240 -20.31 1.43 5.54
CA PHE A 240 -19.61 1.06 4.30
C PHE A 240 -20.48 1.21 3.05
N LYS A 241 -21.33 2.25 2.99
CA LYS A 241 -22.07 2.59 1.77
C LYS A 241 -21.17 3.20 0.72
N LEU A 242 -21.45 2.86 -0.54
CA LEU A 242 -20.76 3.41 -1.69
C LEU A 242 -21.08 4.92 -1.81
N GLU A 243 -20.10 5.77 -1.58
CA GLU A 243 -20.24 7.22 -1.78
C GLU A 243 -19.99 7.60 -3.22
N THR A 244 -18.87 7.13 -3.77
CA THR A 244 -18.39 7.55 -5.08
C THR A 244 -17.80 6.39 -5.87
N THR A 245 -18.03 6.43 -7.18
CA THR A 245 -17.32 5.58 -8.15
C THR A 245 -16.54 6.50 -9.05
N LEU A 246 -15.22 6.37 -9.01
CA LEU A 246 -14.28 7.12 -9.83
C LEU A 246 -14.14 6.38 -11.15
N ASP A 247 -14.95 6.81 -12.12
CA ASP A 247 -14.98 6.29 -13.48
C ASP A 247 -14.19 7.22 -14.41
N GLY A 248 -13.30 6.64 -15.23
CA GLY A 248 -12.37 7.39 -16.07
C GLY A 248 -11.07 6.66 -16.39
N HIS A 249 -10.82 5.50 -15.79
CA HIS A 249 -9.70 4.65 -16.15
C HIS A 249 -10.06 3.72 -17.31
N GLN A 250 -9.11 3.50 -18.21
CA GLN A 250 -9.32 2.63 -19.37
C GLN A 250 -8.83 1.19 -19.15
N ARG A 251 -8.09 0.97 -18.06
CA ARG A 251 -7.47 -0.30 -17.68
C ARG A 251 -7.44 -0.43 -16.16
N TRP A 252 -6.90 -1.55 -15.68
CA TRP A 252 -6.80 -1.87 -14.25
C TRP A 252 -6.17 -0.74 -13.45
N VAL A 253 -6.78 -0.43 -12.31
CA VAL A 253 -6.25 0.47 -11.29
C VAL A 253 -5.45 -0.40 -10.34
N TRP A 254 -4.18 -0.07 -10.11
CA TRP A 254 -3.28 -0.91 -9.31
C TRP A 254 -3.12 -0.43 -7.88
N ASP A 255 -3.10 0.88 -7.68
CA ASP A 255 -2.75 1.47 -6.39
C ASP A 255 -3.46 2.81 -6.20
N CYS A 256 -3.64 3.19 -4.94
CA CYS A 256 -4.19 4.47 -4.55
C CYS A 256 -3.49 5.04 -3.31
N ALA A 257 -3.57 6.36 -3.15
CA ALA A 257 -3.06 7.07 -1.99
C ALA A 257 -4.01 8.25 -1.67
N PHE A 258 -4.44 8.36 -0.41
CA PHE A 258 -5.17 9.52 0.09
C PHE A 258 -4.22 10.68 0.40
N SER A 259 -4.71 11.91 0.27
CA SER A 259 -4.09 13.09 0.90
C SER A 259 -4.28 13.04 2.42
N ALA A 260 -3.43 13.75 3.16
CA ALA A 260 -3.49 13.80 4.62
C ALA A 260 -4.77 14.45 5.17
N ASP A 261 -5.40 15.34 4.38
CA ASP A 261 -6.70 15.92 4.69
C ASP A 261 -7.89 15.07 4.23
N SER A 262 -7.62 13.89 3.63
CA SER A 262 -8.61 12.99 3.04
C SER A 262 -9.52 13.64 1.99
N ALA A 263 -9.17 14.80 1.43
CA ALA A 263 -9.99 15.48 0.42
C ALA A 263 -9.71 14.99 -1.00
N TYR A 264 -8.50 14.51 -1.26
CA TYR A 264 -8.06 14.05 -2.56
C TYR A 264 -7.64 12.58 -2.53
N LEU A 265 -7.84 11.92 -3.67
CA LEU A 265 -7.35 10.56 -3.91
C LEU A 265 -6.49 10.55 -5.16
N VAL A 266 -5.28 9.98 -5.05
CA VAL A 266 -4.45 9.69 -6.22
C VAL A 266 -4.59 8.22 -6.59
N THR A 267 -4.79 7.93 -7.87
CA THR A 267 -4.93 6.57 -8.39
C THR A 267 -3.90 6.29 -9.50
N ALA A 268 -3.24 5.14 -9.46
CA ALA A 268 -2.34 4.67 -10.51
C ALA A 268 -3.01 3.61 -11.38
N SER A 269 -3.00 3.80 -12.71
CA SER A 269 -3.62 2.88 -13.66
C SER A 269 -2.64 2.35 -14.71
N SER A 270 -2.96 1.15 -15.20
CA SER A 270 -2.29 0.52 -16.34
C SER A 270 -2.45 1.30 -17.66
N ASP A 271 -3.30 2.32 -17.71
CA ASP A 271 -3.47 3.18 -18.88
C ASP A 271 -2.38 4.25 -19.03
N HIS A 272 -1.31 4.14 -18.25
CA HIS A 272 -0.11 4.98 -18.23
C HIS A 272 -0.29 6.32 -17.50
N TYR A 273 -1.51 6.63 -17.05
CA TYR A 273 -1.81 7.86 -16.35
C TYR A 273 -2.00 7.59 -14.86
N VAL A 274 -1.42 8.49 -14.06
CA VAL A 274 -1.81 8.67 -12.67
C VAL A 274 -2.82 9.82 -12.64
N ARG A 275 -3.85 9.72 -11.80
CA ARG A 275 -4.91 10.73 -11.71
C ARG A 275 -5.09 11.20 -10.29
N LEU A 276 -5.26 12.51 -10.12
CA LEU A 276 -5.67 13.14 -8.87
C LEU A 276 -7.16 13.44 -8.96
N TRP A 277 -7.91 12.89 -8.01
CA TRP A 277 -9.35 13.05 -7.87
C TRP A 277 -9.64 13.92 -6.66
N ASP A 278 -10.62 14.81 -6.80
CA ASP A 278 -11.23 15.50 -5.66
C ASP A 278 -12.48 14.71 -5.27
N LEU A 279 -12.56 14.29 -4.01
CA LEU A 279 -13.64 13.44 -3.52
C LEU A 279 -14.97 14.20 -3.34
N SER A 280 -14.90 15.52 -3.18
CA SER A 280 -16.08 16.37 -3.04
C SER A 280 -16.80 16.57 -4.38
N THR A 281 -16.05 16.89 -5.43
CA THR A 281 -16.57 17.13 -6.78
C THR A 281 -16.67 15.86 -7.61
N ARG A 282 -15.89 14.82 -7.25
CA ARG A 282 -15.78 13.52 -7.97
C ARG A 282 -15.19 13.67 -9.37
N GLU A 283 -14.48 14.75 -9.60
CA GLU A 283 -13.85 15.05 -10.88
C GLU A 283 -12.35 14.80 -10.83
N ILE A 284 -11.78 14.60 -12.01
CA ILE A 284 -10.34 14.49 -12.18
C ILE A 284 -9.77 15.90 -12.16
N VAL A 285 -9.12 16.26 -11.05
CA VAL A 285 -8.43 17.54 -10.90
C VAL A 285 -7.21 17.58 -11.83
N ARG A 286 -6.44 16.48 -11.88
CA ARG A 286 -5.23 16.37 -12.70
C ARG A 286 -5.01 14.97 -13.25
N GLN A 287 -4.38 14.92 -14.41
CA GLN A 287 -3.84 13.71 -15.01
C GLN A 287 -2.33 13.89 -15.21
N TYR A 288 -1.54 12.99 -14.63
CA TYR A 288 -0.09 12.96 -14.76
C TYR A 288 0.28 11.99 -15.86
N GLY A 289 0.56 12.55 -17.04
CA GLY A 289 1.02 11.82 -18.21
C GLY A 289 2.54 11.86 -18.31
N GLY A 290 3.18 10.70 -18.39
CA GLY A 290 4.62 10.62 -18.63
C GLY A 290 5.18 9.21 -18.60
N HIS A 291 4.49 8.26 -17.97
CA HIS A 291 4.90 6.86 -18.08
C HIS A 291 4.66 6.33 -19.51
N HIS A 292 5.60 5.54 -20.03
CA HIS A 292 5.49 4.94 -21.37
C HIS A 292 4.78 3.58 -21.36
N LYS A 293 4.65 2.98 -20.17
CA LYS A 293 3.91 1.75 -19.87
C LYS A 293 3.00 2.00 -18.67
N GLY A 294 2.22 1.01 -18.27
CA GLY A 294 1.30 1.10 -17.13
C GLY A 294 2.00 1.55 -15.83
N ALA A 295 1.38 2.51 -15.14
CA ALA A 295 1.75 2.91 -13.79
C ALA A 295 1.14 1.91 -12.80
N VAL A 296 1.95 1.40 -11.88
CA VAL A 296 1.56 0.29 -10.98
C VAL A 296 1.43 0.77 -9.55
N CYS A 297 2.29 1.67 -9.11
CA CYS A 297 2.31 2.13 -7.72
C CYS A 297 2.42 3.65 -7.63
N VAL A 298 1.89 4.19 -6.54
CA VAL A 298 1.92 5.61 -6.23
C VAL A 298 2.18 5.80 -4.74
N ALA A 299 2.97 6.82 -4.41
CA ALA A 299 3.18 7.26 -3.04
C ALA A 299 2.96 8.78 -2.97
N LEU A 300 2.11 9.20 -2.03
CA LEU A 300 1.82 10.59 -1.73
C LEU A 300 2.22 10.85 -0.28
N ASN A 301 2.93 11.95 -0.05
CA ASN A 301 3.16 12.47 1.30
C ASN A 301 3.07 14.00 1.29
N ASP A 302 2.00 14.53 1.87
CA ASP A 302 1.63 15.94 1.93
C ASP A 302 1.68 16.53 3.35
N VAL A 303 2.01 15.73 4.37
CA VAL A 303 2.14 16.13 5.79
C VAL A 303 3.32 17.08 6.09
#